data_AF-D6PK89-F1
#
_entry.id   AF-D6PK89-F1
#
_cell.length_a   1.000
_cell.length_b   1.000
_cell.length_c   1.000
_cell.angle_alpha   90.00
_cell.angle_beta   90.00
_cell.angle_gamma   90.00
#
_symmetry.space_group_name_H-M   'P 1'
#
loop_
_entity.id
_entity.type
_entity.pdbx_description
1 polymer ?
#
loop_
_entity_poly.entity_id
_entity_poly.type
_entity_poly.pdbx_seq_one_letter_code
_entity_poly.pdbx_strand_id
1 'polypeptide(L)' 'METVISTVVALCMFIAGELKEHRIQGSMSDCLKGKRIAEREANENIDYKCGKVKAELEENIDGSKAIKKIVE' A
#
# COMPACT_ATOMS: atom_id res chain seq x y z
N MET A 1 -4.68 -20.02 9.31
CA MET A 1 -4.22 -18.76 8.70
C MET A 1 -4.21 -17.73 9.82
N GLU A 2 -3.03 -17.36 10.30
CA GLU A 2 -2.89 -16.31 11.30
C GLU A 2 -2.98 -14.94 10.61
N THR A 3 -3.90 -14.10 11.06
CA THR A 3 -3.97 -12.69 10.67
C THR A 3 -3.17 -11.89 11.68
N VAL A 4 -2.08 -11.26 11.25
CA VAL A 4 -1.23 -10.44 12.12
C VAL A 4 -1.51 -8.98 11.83
N ILE A 5 -1.97 -8.24 12.85
CA ILE A 5 -2.09 -6.79 12.76
C ILE A 5 -0.71 -6.18 12.97
N SER A 6 -0.22 -5.46 11.96
CA SER A 6 1.07 -4.78 12.06
C SER A 6 1.05 -3.43 11.36
N THR A 7 1.93 -2.54 11.80
CA THR A 7 2.14 -1.25 11.14
C THR A 7 3.14 -1.45 10.01
N VAL A 8 2.69 -1.23 8.77
CA VAL A 8 3.52 -1.35 7.57
C VAL A 8 3.54 -0.05 6.79
N VAL A 9 4.57 0.13 5.97
CA VAL A 9 4.57 1.19 4.97
C VAL A 9 3.81 0.69 3.75
N ALA A 10 2.78 1.42 3.33
CA ALA A 10 2.00 1.09 2.15
C ALA A 10 2.02 2.24 1.14
N LEU A 11 2.10 1.86 -0.14
CA LEU A 11 1.78 2.70 -1.27
C LEU A 11 0.32 2.44 -1.65
N CYS A 12 -0.52 3.44 -1.49
CA CYS A 12 -1.96 3.38 -1.76
C CYS A 12 -2.27 4.20 -3.01
N MET A 13 -3.05 3.61 -3.93
CA MET A 13 -3.57 4.27 -5.12
C MET A 13 -5.06 4.54 -4.91
N PHE A 14 -5.44 5.80 -5.07
CA PHE A 14 -6.80 6.27 -5.01
C PHE A 14 -7.26 6.69 -6.40
N ILE A 15 -8.47 6.29 -6.79
CA ILE A 15 -9.11 6.77 -8.02
C ILE A 15 -10.38 7.49 -7.62
N ALA A 16 -10.49 8.76 -7.95
CA ALA A 16 -11.62 9.62 -7.56
C ALA A 16 -11.95 9.56 -6.05
N GLY A 17 -10.92 9.46 -5.21
CA GLY A 17 -11.05 9.39 -3.74
C GLY A 17 -11.30 7.98 -3.17
N GLU A 18 -11.50 6.96 -3.99
CA GLU A 18 -11.63 5.57 -3.55
C GLU A 18 -10.29 4.83 -3.59
N LEU A 19 -9.93 4.15 -2.51
CA LEU A 19 -8.77 3.27 -2.48
C LEU A 19 -9.00 2.09 -3.44
N LYS A 20 -8.22 1.99 -4.50
CA LYS A 20 -8.31 0.90 -5.48
C LYS A 20 -7.19 -0.12 -5.33
N GLU A 21 -5.97 0.34 -5.06
CA GLU A 21 -4.84 -0.56 -4.86
C GLU A 21 -4.00 -0.16 -3.65
N HIS A 22 -3.38 -1.16 -3.03
CA HIS A 22 -2.43 -0.97 -1.95
C HIS A 22 -1.31 -2.02 -2.04
N ARG A 23 -0.07 -1.57 -1.90
CA ARG A 23 1.11 -2.44 -1.90
C ARG A 23 2.00 -2.13 -0.70
N ILE A 24 2.41 -3.19 0.01
CA ILE A 24 3.41 -3.08 1.08
C ILE A 24 4.76 -2.71 0.47
N GLN A 25 5.42 -1.71 1.06
CA GLN A 25 6.74 -1.25 0.68
C GLN A 25 7.72 -1.58 1.81
N GLY A 26 8.96 -1.93 1.45
CA GLY A 26 10.00 -2.25 2.44
C GLY A 26 10.42 -1.04 3.28
N SER A 27 10.35 0.17 2.71
CA SER A 27 10.70 1.41 3.40
C SER A 27 9.87 2.59 2.91
N MET A 28 9.86 3.67 3.70
CA MET A 28 9.23 4.94 3.27
C MET A 28 9.94 5.53 2.06
N SER A 29 11.26 5.38 1.97
CA SER A 29 12.05 5.86 0.85
C SER A 29 11.64 5.20 -0.47
N ASP A 30 11.42 3.88 -0.44
CA ASP A 30 10.97 3.13 -1.62
C ASP A 30 9.54 3.50 -2.01
N CYS A 31 8.67 3.68 -1.01
CA CYS A 31 7.33 4.18 -1.25
C CYS A 31 7.35 5.54 -1.96
N LEU A 32 8.10 6.51 -1.43
CA LEU A 32 8.16 7.86 -2.00
C LEU A 32 8.77 7.87 -3.41
N LYS A 33 9.77 7.02 -3.68
CA LYS A 33 10.32 6.82 -5.03
C LYS A 33 9.26 6.25 -5.97
N GLY A 34 8.57 5.18 -5.56
CA GLY A 34 7.52 4.54 -6.35
C GLY A 34 6.35 5.48 -6.64
N LYS A 35 5.88 6.21 -5.61
CA LYS A 35 4.88 7.28 -5.75
C LYS A 35 5.30 8.28 -6.82
N ARG A 36 6.54 8.78 -6.76
CA ARG A 36 7.04 9.80 -7.69
C ARG A 36 7.16 9.30 -9.13
N ILE A 37 7.36 8.00 -9.34
CA ILE A 37 7.35 7.37 -10.68
C ILE A 37 5.91 7.22 -11.15
N ALA A 38 5.02 6.69 -10.30
CA ALA A 38 3.62 6.48 -10.63
C ALA A 38 2.89 7.79 -10.94
N GLU A 39 3.15 8.87 -10.19
CA GLU A 39 2.60 10.21 -10.45
C GLU A 39 3.03 10.80 -11.80
N ARG A 40 4.13 10.34 -12.41
CA ARG A 40 4.54 10.79 -13.75
C ARG A 40 3.68 10.20 -14.86
N GLU A 41 3.10 9.03 -14.62
CA GLU A 41 2.24 8.31 -15.57
C GLU A 41 0.76 8.41 -15.19
N ALA A 42 0.44 9.09 -14.09
CA ALA A 42 -0.91 9.20 -13.55
C ALA A 42 -1.79 10.15 -14.37
N ASN A 43 -3.05 9.77 -14.55
CA ASN A 43 -4.10 10.65 -15.07
C ASN A 43 -4.66 11.55 -13.94
N GLU A 44 -5.40 12.60 -14.31
CA GLU A 44 -5.92 13.64 -13.40
C GLU A 44 -6.80 13.15 -12.24
N ASN A 45 -7.28 11.90 -12.30
CA ASN A 45 -8.17 11.31 -11.28
C ASN A 45 -7.48 10.25 -10.40
N ILE A 46 -6.15 10.09 -10.52
CA ILE A 46 -5.38 9.09 -9.79
C ILE A 46 -4.45 9.77 -8.79
N ASP A 47 -4.64 9.45 -7.52
CA ASP A 47 -3.81 9.94 -6.41
C ASP A 47 -3.02 8.81 -5.77
N TYR A 48 -1.70 8.98 -5.67
CA TYR A 48 -0.85 8.05 -4.93
C TYR A 48 -0.50 8.62 -3.56
N LYS A 49 -0.67 7.82 -2.49
CA LYS A 49 -0.30 8.19 -1.12
C LYS A 49 0.63 7.15 -0.53
N CYS A 50 1.65 7.65 0.16
CA CYS A 50 2.54 6.85 0.97
C CYS A 50 2.24 7.11 2.44
N GLY A 51 2.03 6.05 3.19
CA GLY A 51 1.70 6.15 4.61
C GLY A 51 2.16 4.93 5.38
N LYS A 52 2.39 5.13 6.69
CA LYS A 52 2.39 4.02 7.63
C LYS A 52 0.94 3.75 7.98
N VAL A 53 0.47 2.54 7.73
CA VAL A 53 -0.89 2.11 8.01
C VAL A 53 -0.86 0.88 8.90
N LYS A 54 -1.83 0.74 9.80
CA LYS A 54 -2.05 -0.53 10.49
C LYS A 54 -2.92 -1.38 9.60
N ALA A 55 -2.39 -2.53 9.23
CA ALA A 55 -3.08 -3.47 8.37
C ALA A 55 -3.07 -4.87 8.96
N GLU A 56 -4.17 -5.59 8.75
CA GLU A 56 -4.20 -7.04 8.87
C GLU A 56 -3.43 -7.62 7.70
N LEU A 57 -2.33 -8.30 8.00
CA LEU A 57 -1.53 -9.00 7.02
C LEU A 57 -1.91 -10.47 6.97
N GLU A 58 -1.97 -10.99 5.75
CA GLU A 58 -2.07 -12.42 5.47
C GLU A 58 -0.77 -12.89 4.82
N GLU A 59 -0.29 -14.04 5.26
CA GLU A 59 0.90 -14.69 4.70
C GLU A 59 0.45 -15.61 3.56
N ASN A 60 0.94 -15.32 2.36
CA ASN A 60 0.72 -16.18 1.20
C ASN A 60 1.58 -17.43 1.31
N ILE A 61 1.20 -18.47 0.56
CA ILE A 61 1.93 -19.75 0.51
C ILE A 61 3.41 -19.55 0.08
N ASP A 62 3.70 -18.48 -0.67
CA ASP A 62 5.05 -18.10 -1.11
C ASP A 62 5.88 -17.35 -0.04
N GLY A 63 5.35 -17.16 1.17
CA GLY A 63 5.98 -16.40 2.26
C GLY A 63 5.90 -14.87 2.12
N SER A 64 5.23 -14.37 1.08
CA SER A 64 4.97 -12.94 0.91
C SER A 64 3.80 -12.49 1.77
N LYS A 65 3.90 -11.28 2.34
CA LYS A 65 2.82 -10.68 3.14
C LYS A 65 1.95 -9.79 2.24
N ALA A 66 0.64 -9.97 2.32
CA ALA A 66 -0.33 -9.12 1.64
C ALA A 66 -1.21 -8.39 2.67
N ILE A 67 -1.62 -7.16 2.33
CA ILE A 67 -2.62 -6.43 3.12
C ILE A 67 -3.97 -7.03 2.81
N LYS A 68 -4.59 -7.67 3.80
CA LYS A 68 -5.97 -8.14 3.72
C LYS A 68 -6.95 -7.01 3.98
N LYS A 69 -6.64 -6.18 4.97
CA LYS A 69 -7.49 -5.06 5.39
C LYS A 69 -6.65 -3.96 6.04
N ILE A 70 -6.91 -2.71 5.68
CA ILE A 70 -6.37 -1.54 6.38
C ILE A 70 -7.33 -1.20 7.51
N VAL A 71 -6.78 -1.05 8.72
CA VAL A 71 -7.53 -0.81 9.96
C VAL A 71 -7.39 0.65 10.40
N GLU A 72 -6.20 1.24 10.21
CA GLU A 72 -5.86 2.62 10.61
C GLU A 72 -4.86 3.25 9.64
#